data_AF-A0A523NQ40-F1
#
_entry.id   AF-A0A523NQ40-F1
#
_cell.length_a   1.000
_cell.length_b   1.000
_cell.length_c   1.000
_cell.angle_alpha   90.00
_cell.angle_beta   90.00
_cell.angle_gamma   90.00
#
_symmetry.space_group_name_H-M   'P 1'
#
loop_
_entity.id
_entity.type
_entity.pdbx_description
1 polymer ?
#
loop_
_entity_poly.entity_id
_entity_poly.type
_entity_poly.pdbx_seq_one_letter_code
_entity_poly.pdbx_strand_id
1 'polypeptide(L)'
;VLGTDAAGATAQSDRGTLALSAASNFTLGGADLAFGGLGSASAALTQVGSVDLSTIAGANLAISVLDGALSQVSSIRAGLGAVQNRFESTISNLSVTSENLSAARSRILDADFAMETAALTRAQILQQAGVAILAQANALPQNVLALLQ
;
A
#
# COMPACT_ATOMS: atom_id res chain seq x y z
N VAL A 1 18.35 -62.04 6.25
CA VAL A 1 17.49 -62.82 5.32
C VAL A 1 17.07 -61.87 4.21
N LEU A 2 17.69 -61.97 3.04
CA LEU A 2 17.43 -61.09 1.89
C LEU A 2 16.24 -61.64 1.11
N GLY A 3 15.12 -60.91 1.09
CA GLY A 3 14.01 -61.18 0.17
C GLY A 3 14.27 -60.48 -1.16
N THR A 4 14.31 -61.23 -2.25
CA THR A 4 14.37 -60.70 -3.61
C THR A 4 12.96 -60.55 -4.14
N ASP A 5 12.55 -59.34 -4.48
CA ASP A 5 11.38 -59.12 -5.34
C ASP A 5 11.77 -59.19 -6.82
N ALA A 6 10.77 -59.36 -7.68
CA ALA A 6 10.87 -59.86 -9.05
C ALA A 6 11.50 -58.90 -10.08
N ALA A 7 12.31 -57.92 -9.65
CA ALA A 7 12.96 -56.95 -10.54
C ALA A 7 14.45 -56.72 -10.22
N GLY A 8 15.13 -57.66 -9.54
CA GLY A 8 16.60 -57.70 -9.45
C GLY A 8 17.27 -56.49 -8.79
N ALA A 9 16.53 -55.64 -8.08
CA ALA A 9 17.09 -54.55 -7.31
C ALA A 9 17.52 -55.07 -5.93
N THR A 10 18.82 -55.24 -5.71
CA THR A 10 19.36 -55.49 -4.37
C THR A 10 19.15 -54.26 -3.51
N ALA A 11 18.16 -54.27 -2.63
CA ALA A 11 17.94 -53.21 -1.64
C ALA A 11 19.09 -53.21 -0.61
N GLN A 12 20.10 -52.37 -0.83
CA GLN A 12 21.15 -52.09 0.14
C GLN A 12 20.64 -51.01 1.10
N SER A 13 20.29 -51.41 2.33
CA SER A 13 19.84 -50.50 3.37
C SER A 13 21.05 -49.95 4.14
N ASP A 14 21.64 -48.86 3.65
CA ASP A 14 22.49 -48.00 4.48
C ASP A 14 21.58 -47.14 5.37
N ARG A 15 21.66 -47.34 6.69
CA ARG A 15 20.77 -46.68 7.65
C ARG A 15 21.38 -45.36 8.11
N GLY A 16 21.04 -44.27 7.43
CA GLY A 16 21.25 -42.90 7.91
C GLY A 16 20.02 -42.36 8.64
N THR A 17 20.20 -41.38 9.53
CA THR A 17 19.08 -40.61 10.09
C THR A 17 18.83 -39.36 9.24
N LEU A 18 17.59 -39.16 8.80
CA LEU A 18 17.15 -37.93 8.17
C LEU A 18 16.40 -37.09 9.22
N ALA A 19 16.93 -35.91 9.53
CA ALA A 19 16.25 -34.94 10.39
C ALA A 19 15.55 -33.90 9.50
N LEU A 20 14.23 -33.80 9.60
CA LEU A 20 13.43 -32.81 8.88
C LEU A 20 12.81 -31.85 9.89
N SER A 21 13.11 -30.55 9.77
CA SER A 21 12.47 -29.48 10.55
C SER A 21 11.87 -28.44 9.61
N ALA A 22 10.70 -27.91 9.99
CA ALA A 22 10.00 -26.87 9.24
C ALA A 22 9.31 -25.92 10.23
N ALA A 23 9.23 -24.64 9.86
CA ALA A 23 8.51 -23.62 10.65
C ALA A 23 6.98 -23.71 10.49
N SER A 24 6.51 -24.47 9.51
CA SER A 24 5.10 -24.70 9.17
C SER A 24 4.87 -26.19 8.85
N ASN A 25 3.61 -26.59 8.61
CA ASN A 25 3.28 -27.97 8.30
C ASN A 25 4.05 -28.44 7.05
N PHE A 26 4.69 -29.60 7.15
CA PHE A 26 5.40 -30.23 6.04
C PHE A 26 4.85 -31.64 5.82
N THR A 27 4.57 -31.98 4.56
CA THR A 27 4.04 -33.28 4.15
C THR A 27 4.98 -33.90 3.13
N LEU A 28 5.45 -35.13 3.38
CA LEU A 28 6.06 -35.96 2.35
C LEU A 28 4.97 -36.87 1.76
N GLY A 29 4.82 -36.86 0.44
CA GLY A 29 3.88 -37.72 -0.28
C GLY A 29 4.45 -38.16 -1.62
N GLY A 30 4.08 -39.36 -2.07
CA GLY A 30 4.52 -39.95 -3.34
C GLY A 30 4.73 -41.47 -3.23
N ALA A 31 4.43 -42.21 -4.31
CA ALA A 31 4.60 -43.67 -4.34
C ALA A 31 6.08 -44.10 -4.21
N ASP A 32 7.02 -43.28 -4.68
CA ASP A 32 8.47 -43.55 -4.62
C ASP A 32 9.07 -43.44 -3.21
N LEU A 33 8.36 -42.81 -2.25
CA LEU A 33 8.83 -42.73 -0.85
C LEU A 33 8.85 -44.11 -0.17
N ALA A 34 7.92 -44.99 -0.57
CA ALA A 34 7.83 -46.35 -0.08
C ALA A 34 9.01 -47.23 -0.56
N PHE A 35 9.55 -46.96 -1.75
CA PHE A 35 10.72 -47.66 -2.29
C PHE A 35 12.01 -47.35 -1.51
N GLY A 36 12.10 -46.14 -0.93
CA GLY A 36 13.18 -45.73 -0.02
C GLY A 36 13.00 -46.15 1.44
N GLY A 37 11.93 -46.90 1.78
CA GLY A 37 11.63 -47.30 3.16
C GLY A 37 11.21 -46.16 4.09
N LEU A 38 10.88 -44.98 3.53
CA LEU A 38 10.40 -43.82 4.27
C LEU A 38 8.86 -43.87 4.28
N GLY A 39 8.27 -44.21 5.43
CA GLY A 39 6.81 -44.18 5.58
C GLY A 39 6.25 -42.77 5.47
N SER A 40 5.00 -42.63 5.02
CA SER A 40 4.28 -41.36 4.99
C SER A 40 4.26 -40.75 6.40
N ALA A 41 4.98 -39.64 6.59
CA ALA A 41 5.08 -38.95 7.86
C ALA A 41 4.46 -37.55 7.74
N SER A 42 3.54 -37.23 8.64
CA SER A 42 3.06 -35.87 8.88
C SER A 42 3.53 -35.44 10.26
N ALA A 43 4.39 -34.41 10.33
CA ALA A 43 4.80 -33.83 11.60
C ALA A 43 3.80 -32.73 11.98
N ALA A 44 3.13 -32.88 13.12
CA ALA A 44 2.39 -31.80 13.74
C ALA A 44 3.37 -30.79 14.36
N LEU A 45 3.04 -29.50 14.34
CA LEU A 45 3.86 -28.48 15.00
C LEU A 45 3.96 -28.78 16.50
N THR A 46 5.18 -28.99 16.99
CA THR A 46 5.44 -29.04 18.43
C THR A 46 5.27 -27.64 19.01
N GLN A 47 4.34 -27.46 19.94
CA GLN A 47 4.14 -26.18 20.60
C GLN A 47 5.36 -25.85 21.46
N VAL A 48 5.78 -24.57 21.48
CA VAL A 48 6.89 -24.09 22.35
C VAL A 48 6.64 -24.50 23.81
N GLY A 49 5.38 -24.48 24.26
CA GLY A 49 5.00 -24.85 25.62
C GLY A 49 4.99 -26.35 25.93
N SER A 50 5.15 -27.23 24.93
CA SER A 50 5.14 -28.69 25.13
C SER A 50 6.54 -29.31 25.04
N VAL A 51 7.60 -28.52 24.89
CA VAL A 51 8.97 -29.04 24.78
C VAL A 51 9.59 -29.20 26.16
N ASP A 52 10.03 -30.42 26.48
CA ASP A 52 10.75 -30.72 27.72
C ASP A 52 12.24 -30.37 27.58
N LEU A 53 12.75 -29.54 28.49
CA LEU A 53 14.15 -29.09 28.53
C LEU A 53 15.05 -29.96 29.41
N SER A 54 14.49 -30.98 30.09
CA SER A 54 15.23 -31.84 31.02
C SER A 54 16.25 -32.75 30.34
N THR A 55 16.15 -32.93 29.02
CA THR A 55 17.05 -33.77 28.22
C THR A 55 17.81 -32.96 27.17
N ILE A 56 19.01 -33.42 26.81
CA ILE A 56 19.81 -32.79 25.73
C ILE A 56 19.06 -32.80 24.39
N ALA A 57 18.33 -33.89 24.09
CA ALA A 57 17.53 -33.98 22.88
C ALA A 57 16.37 -32.97 22.88
N GLY A 58 15.67 -32.84 24.01
CA GLY A 58 14.58 -31.89 24.18
C GLY A 58 15.05 -30.43 24.11
N ALA A 59 16.21 -30.10 24.68
CA ALA A 59 16.82 -28.78 24.56
C ALA A 59 17.16 -28.41 23.10
N ASN A 60 17.71 -29.34 22.32
CA ASN A 60 17.99 -29.11 20.88
C ASN A 60 16.70 -28.92 20.07
N LEU A 61 15.65 -29.69 20.38
CA LEU A 61 14.33 -29.51 19.78
C LEU A 61 13.73 -28.14 20.14
N ALA A 62 13.87 -27.70 21.39
CA ALA A 62 13.38 -26.39 21.83
C ALA A 62 14.02 -25.24 21.03
N ILE A 63 15.34 -25.31 20.80
CA ILE A 63 16.08 -24.34 19.99
C ILE A 63 15.50 -24.29 18.57
N SER A 64 15.31 -25.45 17.92
CA SER A 64 14.78 -25.49 16.55
C SER A 64 13.35 -24.95 16.45
N VAL A 65 12.50 -25.22 17.45
CA VAL A 65 11.12 -24.69 17.49
C VAL A 65 11.14 -23.17 17.71
N LEU A 66 12.00 -22.68 18.62
CA LEU A 66 12.18 -21.24 18.88
C LEU A 66 12.70 -20.50 17.65
N ASP A 67 13.66 -21.06 16.90
CA ASP A 67 14.16 -20.47 15.66
C ASP A 67 13.06 -20.33 14.61
N GLY A 68 12.21 -21.36 14.46
CA GLY A 68 11.03 -21.30 13.60
C GLY A 68 10.05 -20.21 14.03
N ALA A 69 9.75 -20.12 15.33
CA ALA A 69 8.87 -19.09 15.87
C ALA A 69 9.44 -17.67 15.70
N LEU A 70 10.74 -17.48 15.94
CA LEU A 70 11.44 -16.21 15.73
C LEU A 70 11.47 -15.79 14.27
N SER A 71 11.67 -16.75 13.35
CA SER A 71 11.57 -16.53 11.92
C SER A 71 10.17 -16.05 11.53
N GLN A 72 9.12 -16.69 12.04
CA GLN A 72 7.73 -16.29 11.80
C GLN A 72 7.42 -14.88 12.32
N VAL A 73 7.84 -14.56 13.55
CA VAL A 73 7.67 -13.21 14.13
C VAL A 73 8.44 -12.17 13.32
N SER A 74 9.65 -12.48 12.87
CA SER A 74 10.47 -11.57 12.07
C SER A 74 9.87 -11.35 10.68
N SER A 75 9.28 -12.38 10.07
CA SER A 75 8.50 -12.26 8.83
C SER A 75 7.30 -11.32 8.99
N ILE A 76 6.53 -11.47 10.07
CA ILE A 76 5.40 -10.57 10.37
C ILE A 76 5.88 -9.13 10.56
N ARG A 77 6.95 -8.91 11.34
CA ARG A 77 7.54 -7.56 11.54
C ARG A 77 8.03 -6.95 10.24
N ALA A 78 8.67 -7.73 9.37
CA ALA A 78 9.09 -7.27 8.05
C ALA A 78 7.90 -6.85 7.19
N GLY A 79 6.81 -7.64 7.19
CA GLY A 79 5.57 -7.28 6.51
C GLY A 79 4.95 -5.99 7.02
N LEU A 80 4.89 -5.81 8.35
CA LEU A 80 4.40 -4.56 8.96
C LEU A 80 5.29 -3.37 8.58
N GLY A 81 6.61 -3.53 8.56
CA GLY A 81 7.55 -2.49 8.13
C GLY A 81 7.38 -2.10 6.65
N ALA A 82 7.12 -3.08 5.77
CA ALA A 82 6.82 -2.81 4.37
C ALA A 82 5.52 -2.00 4.21
N VAL A 83 4.48 -2.34 4.98
CA VAL A 83 3.22 -1.60 4.99
C VAL A 83 3.41 -0.16 5.51
N GLN A 84 4.22 0.03 6.57
CA GLN A 84 4.56 1.36 7.07
C GLN A 84 5.27 2.21 6.01
N ASN A 85 6.27 1.68 5.30
CA ASN A 85 6.94 2.39 4.20
C ASN A 85 5.98 2.80 3.08
N ARG A 86 5.02 1.92 2.76
CA ARG A 86 3.97 2.22 1.78
C ARG A 86 3.03 3.32 2.28
N PHE A 87 2.66 3.33 3.55
CA PHE A 87 1.85 4.41 4.13
C PHE A 87 2.60 5.74 4.09
N GLU A 88 3.87 5.78 4.49
CA GLU A 88 4.70 6.99 4.46
C GLU A 88 4.78 7.58 3.03
N SER A 89 5.06 6.72 2.04
CA SER A 89 5.13 7.11 0.63
C SER A 89 3.78 7.63 0.12
N THR A 90 2.68 6.99 0.52
CA THR A 90 1.32 7.39 0.12
C THR A 90 0.93 8.73 0.74
N ILE A 91 1.26 8.95 2.02
CA ILE A 91 1.00 10.19 2.74
C ILE A 91 1.78 11.34 2.10
N SER A 92 3.07 11.14 1.83
CA SER A 92 3.90 12.15 1.16
C SER A 92 3.32 12.55 -0.20
N ASN A 93 2.96 11.57 -1.02
CA ASN A 93 2.34 11.82 -2.33
C ASN A 93 0.99 12.55 -2.22
N LEU A 94 0.16 12.16 -1.24
CA LEU A 94 -1.14 12.80 -1.00
C LEU A 94 -0.96 14.25 -0.53
N SER A 95 0.02 14.53 0.32
CA SER A 95 0.33 15.89 0.77
C SER A 95 0.70 16.80 -0.41
N VAL A 96 1.60 16.33 -1.29
CA VAL A 96 1.99 17.06 -2.51
C VAL A 96 0.79 17.29 -3.42
N THR A 97 -0.05 16.27 -3.59
CA THR A 97 -1.27 16.39 -4.41
C THR A 97 -2.25 17.40 -3.81
N SER A 98 -2.44 17.40 -2.50
CA SER A 98 -3.30 18.34 -1.78
C SER A 98 -2.80 19.79 -1.92
N GLU A 99 -1.49 20.01 -1.81
CA GLU A 99 -0.87 21.33 -2.00
C GLU A 99 -1.08 21.83 -3.43
N ASN A 100 -0.82 20.99 -4.43
CA ASN A 100 -1.02 21.32 -5.84
C ASN A 100 -2.50 21.64 -6.15
N LEU A 101 -3.43 20.87 -5.60
CA LEU A 101 -4.87 21.10 -5.78
C LEU A 101 -5.31 22.40 -5.12
N SER A 102 -4.82 22.69 -3.90
CA SER A 102 -5.08 23.96 -3.21
C SER A 102 -4.55 25.15 -4.00
N ALA A 103 -3.33 25.07 -4.53
CA ALA A 103 -2.73 26.11 -5.36
C ALA A 103 -3.51 26.32 -6.68
N ALA A 104 -3.92 25.24 -7.34
CA ALA A 104 -4.74 25.32 -8.55
C ALA A 104 -6.11 25.96 -8.25
N ARG A 105 -6.74 25.59 -7.12
CA ARG A 105 -8.01 26.17 -6.67
C ARG A 105 -7.87 27.65 -6.35
N SER A 106 -6.81 28.08 -5.66
CA SER A 106 -6.54 29.50 -5.41
C SER A 106 -6.44 30.27 -6.71
N ARG A 107 -5.67 29.77 -7.69
CA ARG A 107 -5.53 30.45 -9.00
C ARG A 107 -6.85 30.62 -9.74
N ILE A 108 -7.72 29.61 -9.70
CA ILE A 108 -9.05 29.69 -10.31
C ILE A 108 -9.90 30.74 -9.59
N LEU A 109 -9.99 30.65 -8.26
CA LEU A 109 -10.78 31.58 -7.45
C LEU A 109 -10.29 33.03 -7.58
N ASP A 110 -8.97 33.25 -7.54
CA ASP A 110 -8.37 34.58 -7.67
C ASP A 110 -8.59 35.16 -9.08
N ALA A 111 -8.51 34.33 -10.12
CA ALA A 111 -8.80 34.75 -11.50
C ALA A 111 -10.28 35.09 -11.70
N ASP A 112 -11.19 34.28 -11.17
CA ASP A 112 -12.63 34.52 -11.24
C ASP A 112 -13.01 35.79 -10.47
N PHE A 113 -12.42 36.00 -9.28
CA PHE A 113 -12.66 37.21 -8.49
C PHE A 113 -12.14 38.46 -9.20
N ALA A 114 -10.96 38.39 -9.83
CA ALA A 114 -10.44 39.48 -10.64
C ALA A 114 -11.34 39.81 -11.84
N MET A 115 -11.89 38.78 -12.51
CA MET A 115 -12.80 38.95 -13.64
C MET A 115 -14.13 39.58 -13.22
N GLU A 116 -14.74 39.09 -12.15
CA GLU A 116 -15.99 39.62 -11.61
C GLU A 116 -15.81 41.06 -11.12
N THR A 117 -14.71 41.36 -10.43
CA THR A 117 -14.40 42.73 -9.98
C THR A 117 -14.21 43.67 -11.17
N ALA A 118 -13.54 43.23 -12.23
CA ALA A 118 -13.38 44.02 -13.45
C ALA A 118 -14.73 44.24 -14.18
N ALA A 119 -15.60 43.23 -14.21
CA ALA A 119 -16.94 43.32 -14.79
C ALA A 119 -17.82 44.30 -14.00
N LEU A 120 -17.82 44.21 -12.67
CA LEU A 120 -18.51 45.12 -11.75
C LEU A 120 -18.00 46.56 -11.92
N THR A 121 -16.68 46.75 -11.97
CA THR A 121 -16.08 48.07 -12.19
C THR A 121 -16.48 48.64 -13.55
N ARG A 122 -16.43 47.83 -14.61
CA ARG A 122 -16.88 48.23 -15.96
C ARG A 122 -18.36 48.65 -15.94
N ALA A 123 -19.22 47.88 -15.27
CA ALA A 123 -20.65 48.19 -15.15
C ALA A 123 -20.88 49.52 -14.41
N GLN A 124 -20.16 49.77 -13.32
CA GLN A 124 -20.23 51.03 -12.57
C GLN A 124 -19.76 52.23 -13.41
N ILE A 125 -18.66 52.10 -14.14
CA ILE A 125 -18.17 53.14 -15.04
C ILE A 125 -19.18 53.43 -16.14
N LEU A 126 -19.79 52.41 -16.75
CA LEU A 126 -20.82 52.58 -17.76
C LEU A 126 -22.08 53.26 -17.21
N GLN A 127 -22.47 52.96 -15.97
CA GLN A 127 -23.59 53.65 -15.32
C GLN A 127 -23.28 55.13 -15.08
N GLN A 128 -22.10 55.46 -14.55
CA GLN A 128 -21.68 56.85 -14.33
C GLN A 128 -21.53 57.62 -15.65
N ALA A 129 -20.92 57.01 -16.67
CA ALA A 129 -20.79 57.59 -18.00
C ALA A 129 -22.15 57.76 -18.69
N GLY A 130 -23.07 56.80 -18.53
CA GLY A 130 -24.44 56.89 -19.04
C GLY A 130 -25.20 58.07 -18.46
N VAL A 131 -25.09 58.31 -17.15
CA VAL A 131 -25.70 59.48 -16.48
C VAL A 131 -25.06 60.78 -16.96
N ALA A 132 -23.72 60.84 -17.07
CA ALA A 132 -23.02 62.03 -17.56
C ALA A 132 -23.33 62.34 -19.03
N ILE A 133 -23.41 61.32 -19.90
CA ILE A 133 -23.78 61.48 -21.31
C ILE A 133 -25.24 61.89 -21.43
N LEU A 134 -26.15 61.32 -20.64
CA LEU A 134 -27.55 61.77 -20.59
C LEU A 134 -27.65 63.22 -20.15
N ALA A 135 -26.88 63.66 -19.15
CA ALA A 135 -26.85 65.05 -18.73
C ALA A 135 -26.32 65.98 -19.84
N GLN A 136 -25.24 65.59 -20.52
CA GLN A 136 -24.67 66.32 -21.66
C GLN A 136 -25.65 66.41 -22.84
N ALA A 137 -26.33 65.29 -23.16
CA ALA A 137 -27.31 65.21 -24.24
C ALA A 137 -28.57 66.04 -23.95
N ASN A 138 -28.96 66.19 -22.68
CA ASN A 138 -30.06 67.07 -22.29
C ASN A 138 -29.68 68.55 -22.28
N ALA A 139 -28.41 68.89 -22.09
CA ALA A 139 -27.91 70.27 -22.13
C ALA A 139 -27.67 70.80 -23.56
N LEU A 140 -27.33 69.93 -24.51
CA LEU A 140 -27.06 70.30 -25.91
C LEU A 140 -28.23 71.05 -26.60
N PRO A 141 -29.50 70.61 -26.50
CA PRO A 141 -30.64 71.26 -27.14
C PRO A 141 -30.88 72.70 -26.65
N GLN A 142 -30.60 72.97 -25.36
CA GLN A 142 -30.78 74.30 -24.77
C GLN A 142 -29.78 75.31 -25.34
N ASN A 143 -28.55 74.87 -25.62
CA ASN A 143 -27.55 75.71 -26.27
C ASN A 143 -27.88 75.99 -27.75
N VAL A 144 -28.56 75.06 -28.44
CA VAL A 144 -29.01 75.28 -29.82
C VAL A 144 -30.19 76.27 -29.87
N LEU A 145 -31.11 76.20 -28.91
CA LEU A 145 -32.21 77.17 -28.79
C LEU A 145 -31.74 78.59 -28.45
N ALA A 146 -30.59 78.73 -27.77
CA ALA A 146 -29.95 80.02 -27.52
C ALA A 146 -29.28 80.62 -28.78
N LEU A 147 -29.01 79.82 -29.81
CA LEU A 147 -28.44 80.26 -31.10
C LEU A 147 -29.49 80.57 -32.18
N LEU A 148 -30.76 80.28 -31.91
CA LEU A 148 -31.90 80.55 -32.81
C LEU A 148 -32.77 81.74 -32.35
N GLN A 149 -32.38 82.41 -31.26
CA GLN A 149 -32.93 83.70 -30.79
C GLN A 149 -31.89 84.80 -31.02
#